data_AF-A0A967H1M7-F1
#
_entry.id   AF-A0A967H1M7-F1
#
_cell.length_a   1.000
_cell.length_b   1.000
_cell.length_c   1.000
_cell.angle_alpha   90.00
_cell.angle_beta   90.00
_cell.angle_gamma   90.00
#
_symmetry.space_group_name_H-M   'P 1'
#
loop_
_entity.id
_entity.type
_entity.pdbx_description
1 polymer ?
#
loop_
_entity_poly.entity_id
_entity_poly.type
_entity_poly.pdbx_seq_one_letter_code
_entity_poly.pdbx_strand_id
1 'polypeptide(L)' 'GQQQDFDGKPAVFGVIPVEASVAGEKVKFRYYLVLIDARDMVVIMQAALPRPLPEKLRKETLGIIQSFRERE' A
#
# COMPACT_ATOMS: atom_id res chain seq x y z
N GLY A 1 -7.18 -8.55 4.39
CA GLY A 1 -6.80 -7.18 4.80
C GLY A 1 -7.07 -7.03 6.27
N GLN A 2 -6.48 -6.02 6.90
CA GLN A 2 -6.84 -5.62 8.26
C GLN A 2 -7.59 -4.28 8.19
N GLN A 3 -8.70 -4.16 8.89
CA GLN A 3 -9.40 -2.90 9.04
C GLN A 3 -8.68 -2.06 10.10
N GLN A 4 -8.37 -0.81 9.78
CA GLN A 4 -7.73 0.14 10.68
C GLN A 4 -8.34 1.53 10.48
N ASP A 5 -8.25 2.37 11.49
CA ASP A 5 -8.58 3.78 11.37
C ASP A 5 -7.50 4.50 10.57
N PHE A 6 -7.91 5.33 9.62
CA PHE A 6 -7.04 6.21 8.87
C PHE A 6 -7.61 7.63 8.90
N ASP A 7 -7.02 8.49 9.71
CA ASP A 7 -7.46 9.89 9.90
C ASP A 7 -8.95 9.99 10.30
N GLY A 8 -9.42 9.09 11.18
CA GLY A 8 -10.81 9.04 11.63
C GLY A 8 -11.77 8.35 10.64
N LYS A 9 -11.25 7.78 9.55
CA LYS A 9 -12.04 7.05 8.55
C LYS A 9 -11.76 5.55 8.58
N PRO A 10 -12.76 4.70 8.31
CA PRO A 10 -12.53 3.27 8.17
C PRO A 10 -11.70 3.01 6.91
N ALA A 11 -10.57 2.31 7.08
CA ALA A 11 -9.71 1.92 6.00
C ALA A 11 -9.36 0.42 6.05
N VAL A 12 -9.16 -0.17 4.87
CA VAL A 12 -8.71 -1.55 4.72
C VAL A 12 -7.28 -1.57 4.21
N PHE A 13 -6.40 -2.19 4.98
CA PHE A 13 -5.00 -2.39 4.63
C PHE A 13 -4.77 -3.78 4.06
N GLY A 14 -4.17 -3.83 2.86
CA GLY A 14 -3.82 -5.05 2.16
C GLY A 14 -2.34 -5.08 1.80
N VAL A 15 -1.70 -6.24 1.95
CA VAL A 15 -0.38 -6.50 1.38
C VAL A 15 -0.50 -7.69 0.44
N ILE A 16 -0.29 -7.46 -0.85
CA ILE A 16 -0.40 -8.48 -1.89
C ILE A 16 1.01 -8.82 -2.39
N PRO A 17 1.56 -10.01 -2.06
CA PRO A 17 2.78 -10.48 -2.69
C PRO A 17 2.51 -10.86 -4.14
N VAL A 18 3.41 -10.47 -5.03
CA VAL A 18 3.37 -10.84 -6.45
C VAL A 18 4.70 -11.49 -6.83
N GLU A 19 4.58 -12.62 -7.52
CA GLU A 19 5.67 -13.27 -8.21
C GLU A 19 5.24 -13.43 -9.67
N ALA A 20 6.00 -12.83 -10.58
CA ALA A 20 5.72 -12.83 -12.00
C ALA A 20 6.98 -13.16 -12.79
N SER A 21 6.81 -13.70 -13.99
CA SER A 21 7.90 -13.88 -14.96
C SER A 21 7.73 -12.84 -16.06
N VAL A 22 8.71 -11.95 -16.23
CA VAL A 22 8.71 -10.91 -17.26
C VAL A 22 10.01 -11.05 -18.06
N ALA A 23 9.91 -11.25 -19.37
CA ALA A 23 11.06 -11.45 -20.25
C ALA A 23 12.02 -12.59 -19.81
N GLY A 24 11.49 -13.63 -19.15
CA GLY A 24 12.29 -14.75 -18.64
C GLY A 24 12.90 -14.51 -17.25
N GLU A 25 12.76 -13.31 -16.69
CA GLU A 25 13.21 -12.99 -15.33
C GLU A 25 12.08 -13.11 -14.32
N LYS A 26 12.36 -13.73 -13.17
CA LYS A 26 11.41 -13.76 -12.04
C LYS A 26 11.47 -12.45 -11.28
N VAL A 27 10.42 -11.66 -11.39
CA VAL A 27 10.25 -10.43 -10.63
C VAL A 27 9.36 -10.70 -9.41
N LYS A 28 9.82 -10.26 -8.25
CA LYS A 28 9.07 -10.36 -6.99
C LYS A 28 8.85 -8.97 -6.43
N PHE A 29 7.61 -8.65 -6.10
CA PHE A 29 7.27 -7.39 -5.47
C PHE A 29 6.08 -7.56 -4.52
N ARG A 30 5.77 -6.51 -3.77
CA ARG A 30 4.57 -6.45 -2.93
C ARG A 30 3.81 -5.18 -3.24
N TYR A 31 2.50 -5.31 -3.42
CA TYR A 31 1.61 -4.17 -3.32
C TYR A 31 1.23 -3.94 -1.87
N TYR A 32 1.30 -2.69 -1.46
CA TYR A 32 0.69 -2.17 -0.24
C TYR A 32 -0.52 -1.37 -0.69
N LEU A 33 -1.71 -1.82 -0.32
CA LEU A 33 -2.99 -1.24 -0.68
C LEU A 33 -3.66 -0.69 0.57
N VAL A 34 -4.19 0.53 0.45
CA VAL A 34 -5.08 1.11 1.45
C VAL A 34 -6.34 1.57 0.72
N LEU A 35 -7.47 1.02 1.13
CA LEU A 35 -8.79 1.48 0.67
C LEU A 35 -9.40 2.29 1.79
N ILE A 36 -9.71 3.55 1.54
CA ILE A 36 -10.34 4.45 2.50
C ILE A 36 -11.76 4.71 2.02
N ASP A 37 -12.74 4.46 2.88
CA ASP A 37 -14.11 4.88 2.66
C ASP A 37 -14.25 6.37 3.01
N ALA A 38 -14.41 7.21 1.99
CA ALA A 38 -14.50 8.65 2.10
C ALA A 38 -15.90 9.12 1.65
N ARG A 39 -16.95 8.63 2.31
CA ARG A 39 -18.37 9.01 2.15
C ARG A 39 -18.93 8.88 0.72
N ASP A 40 -18.57 9.76 -0.18
CA ASP A 40 -19.04 9.81 -1.58
C ASP A 40 -18.03 9.19 -2.57
N MET A 41 -16.84 8.84 -2.10
CA MET A 41 -15.81 8.18 -2.90
C MET A 41 -15.03 7.12 -2.11
N VAL A 42 -14.39 6.22 -2.85
CA VAL A 42 -13.38 5.30 -2.31
C VAL A 42 -12.01 5.75 -2.79
N VAL A 43 -11.13 6.08 -1.85
CA VAL A 43 -9.74 6.43 -2.15
C VAL A 43 -8.90 5.15 -2.08
N ILE A 44 -8.18 4.86 -3.16
CA ILE A 44 -7.23 3.73 -3.21
C ILE A 44 -5.82 4.30 -3.25
N MET A 45 -5.03 4.01 -2.22
CA MET A 45 -3.59 4.25 -2.23
C MET A 45 -2.86 2.94 -2.50
N GLN A 46 -1.93 2.97 -3.44
CA GLN A 46 -1.14 1.81 -3.83
C GLN A 46 0.34 2.15 -3.88
N ALA A 47 1.18 1.32 -3.25
CA ALA A 47 2.62 1.33 -3.45
C ALA A 47 3.11 -0.05 -3.87
N ALA A 48 4.01 -0.13 -4.84
CA ALA A 48 4.64 -1.37 -5.30
C ALA A 48 6.13 -1.34 -4.95
N LEU A 49 6.60 -2.36 -4.22
CA LEU A 49 8.00 -2.40 -3.76
C LEU A 49 8.69 -3.71 -4.15
N PRO A 50 9.93 -3.67 -4.66
CA PRO A 50 10.67 -4.86 -5.10
C PRO A 50 11.10 -5.74 -3.93
N ARG A 51 11.27 -7.04 -4.19
CA ARG A 51 11.81 -8.01 -3.23
C ARG A 51 13.19 -8.51 -3.66
N PRO A 52 14.16 -8.61 -2.74
CA PRO A 52 14.06 -8.29 -1.32
C PRO A 52 13.98 -6.77 -1.06
N LEU A 53 13.20 -6.38 -0.04
CA LEU A 53 13.08 -4.99 0.35
C LEU A 53 14.17 -4.62 1.34
N PRO A 54 15.01 -3.61 1.07
CA PRO A 54 15.80 -2.98 2.12
C PRO A 54 14.89 -2.44 3.23
N GLU A 55 15.25 -2.66 4.49
CA GLU A 55 14.41 -2.26 5.64
C GLU A 55 14.07 -0.75 5.64
N LYS A 56 15.02 0.07 5.17
CA LYS A 56 14.86 1.51 5.00
C LYS A 56 13.69 1.85 4.08
N LEU A 57 13.65 1.27 2.88
CA LEU A 57 12.57 1.47 1.90
C LEU A 57 11.21 1.02 2.43
N ARG A 58 11.18 -0.03 3.27
CA ARG A 58 9.94 -0.49 3.92
C ARG A 58 9.38 0.58 4.85
N LYS A 59 10.23 1.16 5.72
CA LYS A 59 9.81 2.19 6.68
C LYS A 59 9.38 3.47 5.97
N GLU A 60 10.14 3.90 4.97
CA GLU A 60 9.81 5.10 4.17
C GLU A 60 8.48 4.95 3.43
N THR A 61 8.23 3.80 2.80
CA THR A 61 6.97 3.58 2.06
C THR A 61 5.76 3.54 2.98
N LEU A 62 5.87 2.90 4.15
CA LEU A 62 4.82 2.93 5.16
C LEU A 62 4.58 4.36 5.67
N GLY A 63 5.66 5.14 5.85
CA GLY A 63 5.58 6.56 6.20
C GLY A 63 4.84 7.39 5.16
N ILE A 64 5.08 7.18 3.86
CA ILE A 64 4.35 7.88 2.78
C ILE A 64 2.85 7.53 2.83
N ILE A 65 2.52 6.25 2.94
CA ILE A 65 1.12 5.79 3.04
C ILE A 65 0.42 6.40 4.27
N GLN A 66 1.10 6.43 5.41
CA GLN A 66 0.59 7.02 6.66
C GLN A 66 0.54 8.55 6.65
N SER A 67 1.33 9.21 5.80
CA SER A 67 1.37 10.67 5.69
C SER A 67 0.23 11.26 4.87
N PHE A 68 -0.52 10.42 4.15
CA PHE A 68 -1.68 10.90 3.41
C PHE A 68 -2.71 11.47 4.40
N ARG A 69 -3.09 12.72 4.19
CA ARG A 69 -4.20 13.37 4.85
C ARG A 69 -5.12 13.87 3.75
N GLU A 70 -6.42 13.65 3.92
CA GLU A 70 -7.38 14.31 3.05
C GLU A 70 -7.29 15.81 3.32
N ARG A 71 -7.12 16.62 2.26
CA ARG A 71 -7.26 18.07 2.40
C ARG A 71 -8.75 18.37 2.41
N GLU A 72 -9.19 19.08 3.45
CA GLU A 72 -10.56 19.62 3.58
C GLU A 72 -11.00 20.40 2.34
#